data_AF-R7YG72-F1
#
_entry.id   AF-R7YG72-F1
#
_cell.length_a   1.000
_cell.length_b   1.000
_cell.length_c   1.000
_cell.angle_alpha   90.00
_cell.angle_beta   90.00
_cell.angle_gamma   90.00
#
_symmetry.space_group_name_H-M   'P 1'
#
loop_
_entity.id
_entity.type
_entity.pdbx_description
1 polymer ?
#
loop_
_entity_poly.entity_id
_entity_poly.type
_entity_poly.pdbx_seq_one_letter_code
_entity_poly.pdbx_strand_id
1 'polypeptide(L)'
;MILSMIAKFTVFALASFTAATGSSTPIVDLGYAQYEGIRDDKSGITAYYGLRYAAPPTGRLRWQPPVNIEKRNNYSNRQVLDATAPGPQCLQQSPVWQSSIPANNPVSSEDCLLLDVIVPSVPTNTSLPVIVQIHGGGN
;
A
#
# COMPACT_ATOMS: atom_id res chain seq x y z
N MET A 1 -14.75 60.24 49.04
CA MET A 1 -15.16 59.18 48.09
C MET A 1 -14.32 59.33 46.84
N ILE A 2 -13.17 58.65 46.78
CA ILE A 2 -12.25 58.68 45.64
C ILE A 2 -12.43 57.32 44.94
N LEU A 3 -13.05 57.31 43.76
CA LEU A 3 -13.31 56.09 42.99
C LEU A 3 -12.12 55.82 42.08
N SER A 4 -11.41 54.72 42.32
CA SER A 4 -10.30 54.23 41.50
C SER A 4 -10.87 53.39 40.34
N MET A 5 -10.65 53.83 39.09
CA MET A 5 -10.94 53.03 37.89
C MET A 5 -9.68 52.29 37.44
N ILE A 6 -9.67 50.97 37.55
CA ILE A 6 -8.61 50.10 37.00
C ILE A 6 -9.05 49.65 35.61
N ALA A 7 -8.36 50.12 34.57
CA ALA A 7 -8.56 49.68 33.19
C ALA A 7 -7.91 48.30 32.97
N LYS A 8 -8.72 47.30 32.59
CA LYS A 8 -8.23 45.96 32.25
C LYS A 8 -7.85 45.91 30.76
N PHE A 9 -6.56 45.93 30.47
CA PHE A 9 -6.04 45.65 29.12
C PHE A 9 -6.12 44.15 28.85
N THR A 10 -6.96 43.74 27.90
CA THR A 10 -7.05 42.36 27.42
C THR A 10 -6.06 42.18 26.27
N VAL A 11 -5.09 41.29 26.45
CA VAL A 11 -4.10 40.93 25.43
C VAL A 11 -4.74 39.95 24.45
N PHE A 12 -4.89 40.36 23.18
CA PHE A 12 -5.34 39.49 22.09
C PHE A 12 -4.13 38.73 21.54
N ALA A 13 -4.02 37.44 21.83
CA ALA A 13 -2.99 36.57 21.26
C ALA A 13 -3.38 36.18 19.83
N LEU A 14 -2.57 36.60 18.84
CA LEU A 14 -2.69 36.10 17.46
C LEU A 14 -2.17 34.66 17.40
N ALA A 15 -3.08 33.68 17.32
CA ALA A 15 -2.74 32.30 16.99
C ALA A 15 -2.44 32.22 15.48
N SER A 16 -1.20 31.88 15.12
CA SER A 16 -0.82 31.58 13.74
C SER A 16 -1.28 30.16 13.39
N PHE A 17 -2.21 30.03 12.45
CA PHE A 17 -2.61 28.74 11.87
C PHE A 17 -1.65 28.39 10.74
N THR A 18 -0.75 27.43 10.96
CA THR A 18 -0.03 26.76 9.89
C THR A 18 -0.97 25.77 9.21
N ALA A 19 -1.36 26.06 7.97
CA ALA A 19 -2.09 25.10 7.15
C ALA A 19 -1.15 23.94 6.79
N ALA A 20 -1.46 22.74 7.29
CA ALA A 20 -0.78 21.53 6.86
C ALA A 20 -1.16 21.26 5.40
N THR A 21 -0.18 21.29 4.50
CA THR A 21 -0.32 20.74 3.15
C THR A 21 -0.36 19.22 3.28
N GLY A 22 -1.56 18.65 3.43
CA GLY A 22 -1.73 17.20 3.43
C GLY A 22 -1.45 16.65 2.04
N SER A 23 -0.29 16.04 1.84
CA SER A 23 -0.13 15.07 0.76
C SER A 23 -1.04 13.89 1.10
N SER A 24 -2.17 13.79 0.42
CA SER A 24 -3.12 12.69 0.62
C SER A 24 -2.45 11.39 0.18
N THR A 25 -2.36 10.41 1.07
CA THR A 25 -1.83 9.10 0.72
C THR A 25 -2.77 8.41 -0.28
N PRO A 26 -2.24 7.78 -1.34
CA PRO A 26 -3.07 7.24 -2.41
C PRO A 26 -3.76 5.96 -1.93
N ILE A 27 -5.08 6.02 -1.73
CA ILE A 27 -5.91 4.86 -1.36
C ILE A 27 -6.72 4.41 -2.57
N VAL A 28 -6.72 3.11 -2.87
CA VAL A 28 -7.59 2.48 -3.87
C VAL A 28 -8.56 1.50 -3.21
N ASP A 29 -9.83 1.55 -3.59
CA ASP A 29 -10.88 0.64 -3.12
C ASP A 29 -11.19 -0.41 -4.19
N LEU A 30 -10.96 -1.68 -3.87
CA LEU A 30 -11.22 -2.83 -4.75
C LEU A 30 -12.55 -3.54 -4.41
N GLY A 31 -13.35 -2.98 -3.50
CA GLY A 31 -14.63 -3.52 -3.03
C GLY A 31 -14.50 -4.62 -1.97
N TYR A 32 -13.43 -5.42 -2.00
CA TYR A 32 -13.12 -6.42 -0.99
C TYR A 32 -12.10 -5.95 0.06
N ALA A 33 -11.28 -4.94 -0.28
CA ALA A 33 -10.31 -4.30 0.59
C ALA A 33 -9.93 -2.93 0.02
N GLN A 34 -9.42 -2.06 0.88
CA GLN A 34 -8.78 -0.80 0.47
C GLN A 34 -7.25 -0.97 0.60
N TYR A 35 -6.48 -0.38 -0.30
CA TYR A 35 -5.03 -0.44 -0.30
C TYR A 35 -4.42 0.96 -0.34
N GLU A 36 -3.50 1.23 0.58
CA GLU A 36 -2.69 2.44 0.62
C GLU A 36 -1.38 2.21 -0.13
N GLY A 37 -1.18 2.92 -1.24
CA GLY A 37 0.03 2.85 -2.04
C GLY A 37 1.04 3.94 -1.69
N ILE A 38 2.10 4.00 -2.49
CA ILE A 38 3.13 5.04 -2.41
C ILE A 38 3.14 5.90 -3.68
N ARG A 39 3.04 7.21 -3.49
CA ARG A 39 3.19 8.20 -4.56
C ARG A 39 4.64 8.68 -4.61
N ASP A 40 5.28 8.56 -5.77
CA ASP A 40 6.58 9.14 -6.04
C ASP A 40 6.46 10.26 -7.08
N ASP A 41 6.51 11.50 -6.61
CA ASP A 41 6.42 12.69 -7.47
C ASP A 41 7.66 12.88 -8.35
N LYS A 42 8.81 12.26 -8.03
CA LYS A 42 10.02 12.39 -8.85
C LYS A 42 9.92 11.56 -10.13
N SER A 43 9.42 10.33 -10.02
CA SER A 43 9.17 9.47 -11.18
C SER A 43 7.79 9.67 -11.79
N GLY A 44 6.88 10.37 -11.09
CA GLY A 44 5.53 10.63 -11.56
C GLY A 44 4.64 9.40 -11.54
N ILE A 45 4.93 8.42 -10.67
CA ILE A 45 4.17 7.17 -10.54
C ILE A 45 3.54 7.03 -9.16
N THR A 46 2.45 6.28 -9.09
CA THR A 46 1.89 5.73 -7.87
C THR A 46 2.00 4.22 -7.96
N ALA A 47 2.56 3.60 -6.93
CA ALA A 47 2.76 2.16 -6.86
C ALA A 47 1.96 1.57 -5.71
N TYR A 48 1.40 0.38 -5.97
CA TYR A 48 0.67 -0.44 -5.03
C TYR A 48 1.29 -1.82 -5.06
N TYR A 49 1.96 -2.21 -4.00
CA TYR A 49 2.69 -3.46 -3.88
C TYR A 49 1.93 -4.49 -3.05
N GLY A 50 2.14 -5.78 -3.33
CA GLY A 50 1.61 -6.86 -2.50
C GLY A 50 0.07 -6.97 -2.50
N LEU A 51 -0.59 -6.55 -3.58
CA LEU A 51 -2.03 -6.67 -3.73
C LEU A 51 -2.42 -8.13 -3.92
N ARG A 52 -3.30 -8.62 -3.06
CA ARG A 52 -3.69 -10.02 -3.09
C ARG A 52 -4.75 -10.25 -4.16
N TYR A 53 -4.52 -11.19 -5.07
CA TYR A 53 -5.47 -11.57 -6.12
C TYR A 53 -6.19 -12.90 -5.86
N ALA A 54 -5.72 -13.69 -4.89
CA ALA A 54 -6.33 -14.96 -4.51
C ALA A 54 -6.15 -15.25 -3.00
N ALA A 55 -6.97 -16.14 -2.46
CA ALA A 55 -6.82 -16.60 -1.09
C ALA A 55 -5.45 -17.28 -0.86
N PRO A 56 -4.83 -17.14 0.33
CA PRO A 56 -3.57 -17.81 0.66
C PRO A 56 -3.63 -19.32 0.35
N PRO A 57 -2.73 -19.88 -0.49
CA PRO A 57 -2.75 -21.29 -0.87
C PRO A 57 -2.12 -22.19 0.20
N THR A 58 -2.41 -21.92 1.48
CA THR A 58 -1.80 -22.60 2.63
C THR A 58 -2.74 -23.66 3.22
N GLY A 59 -2.19 -24.57 4.02
CA GLY A 59 -2.96 -25.60 4.72
C GLY A 59 -3.78 -26.45 3.76
N ARG A 60 -5.12 -26.46 3.93
CA ARG A 60 -6.05 -27.25 3.09
C ARG A 60 -6.14 -26.75 1.65
N LEU A 61 -5.66 -25.54 1.35
CA LEU A 61 -5.62 -25.00 -0.01
C LEU A 61 -4.29 -25.27 -0.72
N ARG A 62 -3.30 -25.86 -0.02
CA ARG A 62 -2.05 -26.28 -0.66
C ARG A 62 -2.35 -27.33 -1.73
N TRP A 63 -1.77 -27.16 -2.91
CA TRP A 63 -1.98 -28.01 -4.10
C TRP A 63 -3.40 -28.00 -4.66
N GLN A 64 -4.23 -27.02 -4.27
CA GLN A 64 -5.54 -26.81 -4.87
C GLN A 64 -5.48 -25.63 -5.86
N PRO A 65 -6.43 -25.54 -6.81
CA PRO A 65 -6.59 -24.35 -7.62
C PRO A 65 -6.77 -23.09 -6.75
N PRO A 66 -6.25 -21.92 -7.17
CA PRO A 66 -6.48 -20.66 -6.48
C PRO A 66 -7.97 -20.39 -6.26
N VAL A 67 -8.31 -19.86 -5.09
CA VAL A 67 -9.69 -19.50 -4.74
C VAL A 67 -9.81 -17.99 -4.70
N ASN A 68 -10.92 -17.47 -5.23
CA ASN A 68 -11.27 -16.05 -5.19
C ASN A 68 -11.12 -15.47 -3.79
N ILE A 69 -10.49 -14.30 -3.73
CA ILE A 69 -10.21 -13.59 -2.49
C ILE A 69 -11.51 -13.21 -1.77
N GLU A 70 -12.56 -12.83 -2.47
CA GLU A 70 -13.85 -12.39 -1.92
C GLU A 70 -14.56 -13.50 -1.14
N LYS A 71 -14.26 -14.77 -1.45
CA LYS A 71 -14.88 -15.93 -0.76
C LYS A 71 -14.17 -16.31 0.53
N ARG A 72 -12.90 -15.93 0.69
CA ARG A 72 -11.99 -16.50 1.70
C ARG A 72 -11.01 -15.50 2.31
N ASN A 73 -11.19 -14.21 2.09
CA ASN A 73 -10.42 -13.19 2.81
C ASN A 73 -11.02 -12.95 4.19
N ASN A 74 -10.18 -12.44 5.10
CA ASN A 74 -10.58 -11.97 6.43
C ASN A 74 -10.61 -10.43 6.47
N TYR A 75 -10.74 -9.78 5.32
CA TYR A 75 -10.71 -8.33 5.20
C TYR A 75 -12.11 -7.75 5.45
N SER A 76 -12.12 -6.59 6.08
CA SER A 76 -13.31 -5.73 6.06
C SER A 76 -13.19 -4.80 4.86
N ASN A 77 -14.30 -4.50 4.18
CA ASN A 77 -14.34 -3.53 3.08
C ASN A 77 -13.96 -2.10 3.50
N ARG A 78 -13.80 -1.85 4.81
CA ARG A 78 -13.31 -0.58 5.38
C ARG A 78 -11.87 -0.65 5.88
N GLN A 79 -11.21 -1.81 5.76
CA GLN A 79 -9.83 -1.98 6.18
C GLN A 79 -8.91 -1.47 5.07
N VAL A 80 -8.05 -0.51 5.43
CA VAL A 80 -6.94 -0.07 4.58
C VAL A 80 -5.75 -0.97 4.86
N LEU A 81 -5.29 -1.67 3.84
CA LEU A 81 -4.12 -2.54 3.85
C LEU A 81 -2.92 -1.76 3.30
N ASP A 82 -1.76 -1.97 3.92
CA ASP A 82 -0.51 -1.39 3.46
C ASP A 82 -0.05 -2.05 2.16
N ALA A 83 0.08 -1.25 1.10
CA ALA A 83 0.63 -1.62 -0.21
C ALA A 83 1.83 -0.73 -0.58
N THR A 84 2.56 -0.22 0.42
CA THR A 84 3.74 0.63 0.22
C THR A 84 5.03 -0.17 0.02
N ALA A 85 5.02 -1.49 0.28
CA ALA A 85 6.18 -2.37 0.15
C ALA A 85 5.84 -3.72 -0.52
N PRO A 86 6.78 -4.33 -1.25
CA PRO A 86 6.61 -5.66 -1.84
C PRO A 86 6.23 -6.73 -0.81
N GLY A 87 5.30 -7.59 -1.19
CA GLY A 87 4.94 -8.76 -0.41
C GLY A 87 6.01 -9.87 -0.46
N PRO A 88 5.80 -10.97 0.31
CA PRO A 88 6.67 -12.12 0.26
C PRO A 88 6.69 -12.77 -1.13
N GLN A 89 7.86 -13.27 -1.53
CA GLN A 89 7.99 -14.11 -2.72
C GLN A 89 7.48 -15.52 -2.44
N CYS A 90 7.05 -16.23 -3.49
CA CYS A 90 6.73 -17.65 -3.36
C CYS A 90 7.95 -18.48 -2.94
N LEU A 91 7.70 -19.56 -2.21
CA LEU A 91 8.75 -20.53 -1.87
C LEU A 91 9.44 -21.04 -3.14
N GLN A 92 10.74 -20.79 -3.24
CA GLN A 92 11.61 -21.28 -4.30
C GLN A 92 13.00 -21.58 -3.74
N GLN A 93 13.75 -22.46 -4.40
CA GLN A 93 15.15 -22.66 -4.07
C GLN A 93 15.97 -21.47 -4.57
N SER A 94 16.92 -21.00 -3.76
CA SER A 94 17.89 -20.00 -4.23
C SER A 94 18.68 -20.59 -5.40
N PRO A 95 18.83 -19.87 -6.52
CA PRO A 95 19.62 -20.35 -7.64
C PRO A 95 21.07 -20.60 -7.20
N VAL A 96 21.66 -21.69 -7.70
CA VAL A 96 23.01 -22.16 -7.30
C VAL A 96 24.10 -21.10 -7.55
N TRP A 97 23.86 -20.21 -8.51
CA TRP A 97 24.76 -19.11 -8.87
C TRP A 97 24.66 -17.89 -7.93
N GLN A 98 23.65 -17.86 -7.06
CA GLN A 98 23.40 -16.77 -6.12
C GLN A 98 23.98 -17.13 -4.75
N SER A 99 25.31 -17.16 -4.67
CA SER A 99 26.08 -17.68 -3.52
C SER A 99 25.93 -16.92 -2.20
N SER A 100 25.13 -15.86 -2.13
CA SER A 100 24.79 -15.16 -0.89
C SER A 100 23.60 -14.27 -1.17
N ILE A 101 22.40 -14.71 -0.82
CA ILE A 101 21.25 -13.82 -0.80
C ILE A 101 21.45 -12.85 0.38
N PRO A 102 21.54 -11.52 0.16
CA PRO A 102 21.55 -10.56 1.25
C PRO A 102 20.30 -10.76 2.11
N ALA A 103 20.38 -10.55 3.42
CA ALA A 103 19.26 -10.69 4.37
C ALA A 103 18.01 -9.83 4.02
N ASN A 104 18.11 -8.96 3.02
CA ASN A 104 17.04 -8.08 2.51
C ASN A 104 16.19 -8.72 1.39
N ASN A 105 16.30 -10.03 1.15
CA ASN A 105 15.38 -10.72 0.24
C ASN A 105 13.96 -10.63 0.83
N PRO A 106 12.91 -10.33 0.05
CA PRO A 106 11.55 -10.44 0.55
C PRO A 106 11.38 -11.85 1.13
N VAL A 107 10.90 -11.90 2.38
CA VAL A 107 10.64 -13.13 3.11
C VAL A 107 9.90 -14.10 2.18
N SER A 108 10.37 -15.33 2.03
CA SER A 108 9.66 -16.32 1.22
C SER A 108 8.50 -16.90 2.02
N SER A 109 7.37 -17.11 1.36
CA SER A 109 6.15 -17.62 1.99
C SER A 109 5.33 -18.43 0.99
N GLU A 110 4.52 -19.35 1.48
CA GLU A 110 3.44 -19.93 0.68
C GLU A 110 2.30 -18.95 0.48
N ASP A 111 2.16 -17.99 1.39
CA ASP A 111 1.20 -16.91 1.27
C ASP A 111 1.74 -15.81 0.34
N CYS A 112 1.82 -16.12 -0.96
CA CYS A 112 2.54 -15.33 -1.97
C CYS A 112 1.72 -14.99 -3.22
N LEU A 113 0.41 -15.28 -3.25
CA LEU A 113 -0.47 -14.96 -4.40
C LEU A 113 -0.82 -13.47 -4.43
N LEU A 114 0.20 -12.67 -4.74
CA LEU A 114 0.22 -11.22 -4.71
C LEU A 114 0.67 -10.69 -6.08
N LEU A 115 0.27 -9.46 -6.40
CA LEU A 115 0.74 -8.71 -7.56
C LEU A 115 1.04 -7.27 -7.17
N ASP A 116 1.81 -6.60 -8.03
CA ASP A 116 2.12 -5.19 -7.89
C ASP A 116 1.47 -4.41 -9.06
N VAL A 117 1.03 -3.19 -8.79
CA VAL A 117 0.42 -2.29 -9.76
C VAL A 117 1.13 -0.95 -9.72
N ILE A 118 1.61 -0.50 -10.87
CA ILE A 118 2.26 0.80 -11.02
C ILE A 118 1.47 1.60 -12.06
N VAL A 119 1.06 2.81 -11.70
CA VAL A 119 0.28 3.71 -12.57
C VAL A 119 0.89 5.11 -12.59
N PRO A 120 0.64 5.91 -13.65
CA PRO A 120 0.98 7.33 -13.61
C PRO A 120 0.24 8.05 -12.49
N SER A 121 0.95 8.86 -11.71
CA SER A 121 0.38 9.68 -10.62
C SER A 121 -0.58 10.77 -11.11
N VAL A 122 -0.48 11.13 -12.38
CA VAL A 122 -1.37 12.05 -13.08
C VAL A 122 -1.72 11.41 -14.44
N PRO A 123 -2.75 10.57 -14.50
CA PRO A 123 -3.12 9.89 -15.74
C PRO A 123 -3.74 10.88 -16.73
N THR A 124 -3.45 10.71 -18.02
CA THR A 124 -3.99 11.55 -19.10
C THR A 124 -5.41 11.15 -19.52
N ASN A 125 -5.87 9.97 -19.08
CA ASN A 125 -7.18 9.40 -19.38
C ASN A 125 -7.65 8.54 -18.19
N THR A 126 -8.95 8.31 -18.08
CA THR A 126 -9.55 7.39 -17.10
C THR A 126 -9.32 5.91 -17.46
N SER A 127 -9.00 5.60 -18.71
CA SER A 127 -8.63 4.26 -19.18
C SER A 127 -7.27 4.30 -19.87
N LEU A 128 -6.32 3.54 -19.34
CA LEU A 128 -4.96 3.42 -19.89
C LEU A 128 -4.72 1.98 -20.38
N PRO A 129 -3.83 1.77 -21.37
CA PRO A 129 -3.36 0.43 -21.72
C PRO A 129 -2.71 -0.27 -20.51
N VAL A 130 -2.98 -1.56 -20.35
CA VAL A 130 -2.44 -2.38 -19.25
C VAL A 130 -1.39 -3.34 -19.78
N ILE A 131 -0.22 -3.34 -19.15
CA ILE A 131 0.84 -4.32 -19.40
C ILE A 131 0.88 -5.26 -18.20
N VAL A 132 0.79 -6.58 -18.46
CA VAL A 132 0.89 -7.61 -17.44
C VAL A 132 2.19 -8.38 -17.65
N GLN A 133 3.09 -8.30 -16.67
CA GLN A 133 4.36 -9.02 -16.69
C GLN A 133 4.26 -10.30 -15.88
N ILE A 134 4.63 -11.42 -16.49
CA ILE A 134 4.78 -12.71 -15.82
C ILE A 134 6.28 -13.01 -15.79
N HIS A 135 6.84 -13.15 -14.59
CA HIS A 135 8.26 -13.45 -14.44
C HIS A 135 8.62 -14.85 -14.96
N GLY A 136 9.88 -15.04 -15.38
CA GLY A 136 10.43 -16.36 -15.65
C GLY A 136 10.83 -17.09 -14.36
N GLY A 137 11.54 -18.22 -14.48
CA GLY A 137 12.04 -18.93 -13.30
C GLY A 137 12.09 -20.45 -13.41
N GLY A 138 11.72 -21.04 -14.56
CA GLY A 138 11.90 -22.47 -14.82
C GLY A 138 10.93 -23.42 -14.09
N ASN A 139 9.91 -22.88 -13.40
CA ASN A 139 8.78 -23.56 -12.73
C ASN A 139 9.04 -24.99 -12.23
#